data_AF-A0A8J6WT79-F1
#
_entry.id   AF-A0A8J6WT79-F1
#
_cell.length_a   1.000
_cell.length_b   1.000
_cell.length_c   1.000
_cell.angle_alpha   90.00
_cell.angle_beta   90.00
_cell.angle_gamma   90.00
#
_symmetry.space_group_name_H-M   'P 1'
#
loop_
_entity.id
_entity.type
_entity.pdbx_description
1 polymer ?
#
loop_
_entity_poly.entity_id
_entity_poly.type
_entity_poly.pdbx_seq_one_letter_code
_entity_poly.pdbx_strand_id
1 'polypeptide(L)'
;MLTTWIVQTNVEPESTSPILLRQACAVEQRPFCEISVIPGCAALPTMPAIDGPVVFHGRTTLILRASEHPKWQRGVFFDPVHFQHRAYAAAYGDQLLNADARITSWEDFLREPRDPEELMFLKPNDDLKRFTGGVLSFAECFTLYQQLRHTARAIDSSSEVVIGQPREIDGEWRLFIVDGEVVSGSMYRPRGDACCHSRSRSLCRVHRLSVDACTCFCAGCGAGRTNVEGCRMQLL
;
A
#
# COMPACT_ATOMS: atom_id res chain seq x y z
N MET A 1 20.82 -14.85 -17.06
CA MET A 1 20.05 -13.77 -17.71
C MET A 1 19.81 -12.68 -16.68
N LEU A 2 20.00 -11.41 -17.02
CA LEU A 2 19.81 -10.30 -16.07
C LEU A 2 18.37 -9.78 -16.13
N THR A 3 17.81 -9.48 -14.96
CA THR A 3 16.48 -8.84 -14.86
C THR A 3 16.56 -7.37 -15.25
N THR A 4 15.71 -6.94 -16.17
CA THR A 4 15.62 -5.54 -16.60
C THR A 4 14.55 -4.78 -15.81
N TRP A 5 14.91 -3.63 -15.26
CA TRP A 5 13.96 -2.75 -14.56
C TRP A 5 13.32 -1.78 -15.54
N ILE A 6 12.00 -1.81 -15.68
CA ILE A 6 11.21 -0.85 -16.47
C ILE A 6 10.55 0.12 -15.49
N VAL A 7 11.00 1.36 -15.49
CA VAL A 7 10.63 2.35 -14.48
C VAL A 7 9.92 3.54 -15.11
N GLN A 8 8.72 3.83 -14.61
CA GLN A 8 8.00 5.05 -14.95
C GLN A 8 8.74 6.25 -14.35
N THR A 9 9.09 7.23 -15.17
CA THR A 9 9.81 8.44 -14.70
C THR A 9 8.90 9.64 -14.51
N ASN A 10 7.79 9.71 -15.25
CA ASN A 10 6.81 10.80 -15.16
C ASN A 10 5.76 10.56 -14.05
N VAL A 11 6.21 10.14 -12.86
CA VAL A 11 5.34 9.81 -11.72
C VAL A 11 4.95 11.10 -10.98
N GLU A 12 5.92 11.79 -10.39
CA GLU A 12 5.76 13.07 -9.70
C GLU A 12 6.99 13.94 -9.96
N PRO A 13 6.84 15.27 -10.13
CA PRO A 13 7.97 16.16 -10.42
C PRO A 13 9.10 16.11 -9.39
N GLU A 14 8.78 15.79 -8.13
CA GLU A 14 9.73 15.75 -7.02
C GLU A 14 10.14 14.34 -6.60
N SER A 15 9.66 13.29 -7.30
CA SER A 15 10.01 11.92 -6.93
C SER A 15 11.47 11.63 -7.27
N THR A 16 12.26 11.30 -6.24
CA THR A 16 13.64 10.81 -6.42
C THR A 16 13.70 9.31 -6.73
N SER A 17 12.57 8.59 -6.65
CA SER A 17 12.53 7.12 -6.79
C SER A 17 13.13 6.62 -8.11
N PRO A 18 12.81 7.20 -9.29
CA PRO A 18 13.40 6.72 -10.55
C PRO A 18 14.92 6.94 -10.61
N ILE A 19 15.41 8.04 -10.02
CA ILE A 19 16.85 8.36 -9.95
C ILE A 19 17.56 7.34 -9.06
N LEU A 20 17.03 7.08 -7.85
CA LEU A 20 17.60 6.12 -6.91
C LEU A 20 17.59 4.69 -7.46
N LEU A 21 16.51 4.30 -8.14
CA LEU A 21 16.42 2.97 -8.78
C LEU A 21 17.44 2.83 -9.92
N ARG A 22 17.63 3.87 -10.74
CA ARG A 22 18.68 3.86 -11.77
C ARG A 22 20.06 3.70 -11.14
N GLN A 23 20.36 4.47 -10.10
CA GLN A 23 21.65 4.39 -9.40
C GLN A 23 21.88 3.00 -8.81
N ALA A 24 20.88 2.42 -8.14
CA ALA A 24 20.94 1.06 -7.63
C ALA A 24 21.16 0.04 -8.75
N CYS A 25 20.43 0.13 -9.87
CA CYS A 25 20.63 -0.75 -11.02
C CYS A 25 22.04 -0.62 -11.61
N ALA A 26 22.61 0.60 -11.67
CA ALA A 26 23.96 0.80 -12.17
C ALA A 26 25.02 0.16 -11.25
N VAL A 27 24.88 0.32 -9.93
CA VAL A 27 25.77 -0.31 -8.92
C VAL A 27 25.69 -1.84 -9.02
N GLU A 28 24.49 -2.39 -9.16
CA GLU A 28 24.22 -3.82 -9.27
C GLU A 28 24.40 -4.39 -10.69
N GLN A 29 24.85 -3.56 -11.65
CA GLN A 29 25.02 -3.92 -13.06
C GLN A 29 23.76 -4.55 -13.69
N ARG A 30 22.58 -4.04 -13.33
CA ARG A 30 21.28 -4.45 -13.87
C ARG A 30 20.83 -3.53 -15.00
N PRO A 31 20.23 -4.06 -16.08
CA PRO A 31 19.61 -3.23 -17.12
C PRO A 31 18.47 -2.38 -16.55
N PHE A 32 18.38 -1.13 -17.01
CA PHE A 32 17.38 -0.15 -16.60
C PHE A 32 16.79 0.55 -17.83
N CYS A 33 15.47 0.61 -17.91
CA CYS A 33 14.74 1.24 -18.99
C CYS A 33 13.69 2.21 -18.42
N GLU A 34 13.67 3.42 -18.97
CA GLU A 34 12.70 4.43 -18.58
C GLU A 34 11.53 4.46 -19.53
N ILE A 35 10.35 4.69 -18.98
CA ILE A 35 9.15 4.94 -19.76
C ILE A 35 8.35 6.11 -19.19
N SER A 36 7.61 6.76 -20.09
CA SER A 36 6.63 7.78 -19.74
C SER A 36 5.24 7.24 -20.01
N VAL A 37 4.35 7.35 -19.03
CA VAL A 37 2.98 6.82 -19.10
C VAL A 37 2.00 7.98 -18.94
N ILE A 38 1.11 8.15 -19.91
CA ILE A 38 0.03 9.14 -19.81
C ILE A 38 -0.98 8.64 -18.77
N PRO A 39 -1.27 9.40 -17.70
CA PRO A 39 -2.27 9.02 -16.70
C PRO A 39 -3.63 8.70 -17.34
N GLY A 40 -4.26 7.61 -16.92
CA GLY A 40 -5.56 7.19 -17.45
C GLY A 40 -5.54 6.54 -18.83
N CYS A 41 -4.38 6.44 -19.50
CA CYS A 41 -4.28 5.78 -20.80
C CYS A 41 -4.66 4.29 -20.71
N ALA A 42 -5.45 3.84 -21.68
CA ALA A 42 -5.88 2.44 -21.79
C ALA A 42 -4.80 1.51 -22.37
N ALA A 43 -3.74 2.07 -22.98
CA ALA A 43 -2.66 1.32 -23.59
C ALA A 43 -1.33 1.58 -22.87
N LEU A 44 -0.46 0.55 -22.88
CA LEU A 44 0.95 0.74 -22.56
C LEU A 44 1.59 1.71 -23.57
N PRO A 45 2.59 2.50 -23.15
CA PRO A 45 3.39 3.27 -24.09
C PRO A 45 4.17 2.32 -25.03
N THR A 46 4.89 2.88 -26.00
CA THR A 46 5.83 2.10 -26.81
C THR A 46 6.83 1.40 -25.90
N MET A 47 6.78 0.06 -25.88
CA MET A 47 7.60 -0.76 -25.00
C MET A 47 8.94 -1.11 -25.65
N PRO A 48 10.04 -1.18 -24.89
CA PRO A 48 11.36 -1.56 -25.40
C PRO A 48 11.39 -3.04 -25.85
N ALA A 49 12.26 -3.33 -26.82
CA ALA A 49 12.60 -4.70 -27.19
C ALA A 49 13.53 -5.29 -26.11
N ILE A 50 12.93 -5.97 -25.14
CA ILE A 50 13.65 -6.68 -24.08
C ILE A 50 13.37 -8.17 -24.21
N ASP A 51 14.45 -8.95 -24.19
CA ASP A 51 14.44 -10.39 -24.02
C ASP A 51 14.84 -10.70 -22.57
N GLY A 52 14.00 -11.45 -21.86
CA GLY A 52 14.26 -11.91 -20.50
C GLY A 52 13.33 -11.38 -19.41
N PRO A 53 13.66 -11.67 -18.14
CA PRO A 53 12.82 -11.25 -17.03
C PRO A 53 12.86 -9.73 -16.87
N VAL A 54 11.72 -9.16 -16.51
CA VAL A 54 11.57 -7.72 -16.28
C VAL A 54 10.92 -7.47 -14.94
N VAL A 55 11.13 -6.29 -14.38
CA VAL A 55 10.45 -5.78 -13.18
C VAL A 55 9.90 -4.40 -13.49
N PHE A 56 8.60 -4.21 -13.28
CA PHE A 56 7.94 -2.92 -13.45
C PHE A 56 7.93 -2.13 -12.15
N HIS A 57 8.21 -0.83 -12.24
CA HIS A 57 8.04 0.12 -11.14
C HIS A 57 7.35 1.38 -11.66
N GLY A 58 6.21 1.75 -11.07
CA GLY A 58 5.49 2.96 -11.45
C GLY A 58 4.10 3.03 -10.85
N ARG A 59 3.25 3.90 -11.40
CA ARG A 59 1.88 4.12 -10.93
C ARG A 59 0.95 2.99 -11.35
N THR A 60 -0.21 2.94 -10.70
CA THR A 60 -1.26 1.93 -10.93
C THR A 60 -1.62 1.76 -12.41
N THR A 61 -1.64 2.83 -13.22
CA THR A 61 -1.91 2.70 -14.67
C THR A 61 -0.88 1.80 -15.37
N LEU A 62 0.41 2.00 -15.13
CA LEU A 62 1.45 1.15 -15.71
C LEU A 62 1.32 -0.29 -15.25
N ILE A 63 1.20 -0.47 -13.93
CA ILE A 63 1.14 -1.78 -13.28
C ILE A 63 -0.06 -2.57 -13.82
N LEU A 64 -1.24 -1.96 -13.90
CA LEU A 64 -2.44 -2.63 -14.42
C LEU A 64 -2.29 -3.01 -15.89
N ARG A 65 -1.86 -2.07 -16.76
CA ARG A 65 -1.71 -2.37 -18.19
C ARG A 65 -0.62 -3.40 -18.47
N ALA A 66 0.44 -3.42 -17.67
CA ALA A 66 1.45 -4.47 -17.75
C ALA A 66 0.92 -5.82 -17.26
N SER A 67 0.11 -5.84 -16.19
CA SER A 67 -0.50 -7.07 -15.65
C SER A 67 -1.51 -7.72 -16.60
N GLU A 68 -2.20 -6.92 -17.43
CA GLU A 68 -3.15 -7.39 -18.43
C GLU A 68 -2.47 -7.84 -19.74
N HIS A 69 -1.18 -7.54 -19.92
CA HIS A 69 -0.48 -7.79 -21.19
C HIS A 69 0.29 -9.12 -21.15
N PRO A 70 0.04 -10.08 -22.09
CA PRO A 70 0.63 -11.43 -22.03
C PRO A 70 2.15 -11.48 -21.93
N LYS A 71 2.85 -10.56 -22.61
CA LYS A 71 4.32 -10.45 -22.55
C LYS A 71 4.83 -9.91 -21.21
N TRP A 72 4.11 -8.99 -20.58
CA TRP A 72 4.63 -8.14 -19.49
C TRP A 72 4.13 -8.54 -18.11
N GLN A 73 3.05 -9.31 -18.03
CA GLN A 73 2.38 -9.68 -16.79
C GLN A 73 3.33 -10.32 -15.76
N ARG A 74 4.34 -11.07 -16.21
CA ARG A 74 5.31 -11.75 -15.33
C ARG A 74 6.29 -10.80 -14.63
N GLY A 75 6.39 -9.56 -15.07
CA GLY A 75 7.24 -8.55 -14.44
C GLY A 75 6.53 -7.65 -13.45
N VAL A 76 5.26 -7.92 -13.17
CA VAL A 76 4.42 -7.15 -12.27
C VAL A 76 4.15 -7.95 -11.01
N PHE A 77 4.38 -7.34 -9.85
CA PHE A 77 4.06 -7.90 -8.54
C PHE A 77 2.69 -7.39 -8.08
N PHE A 78 1.64 -7.79 -8.78
CA PHE A 78 0.26 -7.43 -8.49
C PHE A 78 -0.64 -8.62 -8.75
N ASP A 79 -1.45 -8.98 -7.76
CA ASP A 79 -2.45 -10.03 -7.88
C ASP A 79 -3.80 -9.47 -7.41
N PRO A 80 -4.79 -9.30 -8.31
CA PRO A 80 -6.06 -8.68 -7.96
C PRO A 80 -6.94 -9.53 -7.03
N VAL A 81 -6.63 -10.82 -6.84
CA VAL A 81 -7.35 -11.72 -5.93
C VAL A 81 -6.70 -11.67 -4.55
N HIS A 82 -5.37 -11.77 -4.48
CA HIS A 82 -4.65 -11.74 -3.21
C HIS A 82 -4.51 -10.33 -2.63
N PHE A 83 -4.56 -9.28 -3.46
CA PHE A 83 -4.47 -7.88 -2.99
C PHE A 83 -5.88 -7.30 -2.73
N GLN A 84 -6.65 -8.06 -1.96
CA GLN A 84 -7.97 -7.66 -1.47
C GLN A 84 -8.01 -7.79 0.05
N HIS A 85 -8.79 -6.95 0.73
CA HIS A 85 -8.92 -7.03 2.18
C HIS A 85 -9.41 -8.40 2.66
N ARG A 86 -10.30 -9.05 1.90
CA ARG A 86 -10.75 -10.43 2.21
C ARG A 86 -9.61 -11.43 2.29
N ALA A 87 -8.61 -11.31 1.39
CA ALA A 87 -7.46 -12.19 1.38
C ALA A 87 -6.57 -11.92 2.59
N TYR A 88 -6.42 -10.64 2.97
CA TYR A 88 -5.69 -10.26 4.17
C TYR A 88 -6.38 -10.78 5.44
N ALA A 89 -7.69 -10.62 5.56
CA ALA A 89 -8.46 -11.13 6.69
C ALA A 89 -8.36 -12.66 6.80
N ALA A 90 -8.43 -13.39 5.68
CA ALA A 90 -8.28 -14.84 5.67
C ALA A 90 -6.86 -15.30 6.07
N ALA A 91 -5.82 -14.56 5.67
CA ALA A 91 -4.43 -14.91 5.94
C ALA A 91 -3.96 -14.53 7.36
N TYR A 92 -4.34 -13.35 7.84
CA TYR A 92 -3.86 -12.79 9.11
C TYR A 92 -4.82 -13.02 10.27
N GLY A 93 -6.12 -13.23 10.02
CA GLY A 93 -7.13 -13.38 11.07
C GLY A 93 -7.08 -12.23 12.07
N ASP A 94 -7.06 -12.57 13.36
CA ASP A 94 -7.00 -11.62 14.48
C ASP A 94 -5.70 -10.79 14.55
N GLN A 95 -4.70 -11.14 13.75
CA GLN A 95 -3.46 -10.35 13.62
C GLN A 95 -3.58 -9.21 12.60
N LEU A 96 -4.73 -9.05 11.95
CA LEU A 96 -4.99 -7.88 11.12
C LEU A 96 -5.42 -6.71 12.00
N LEU A 97 -4.88 -5.50 11.76
CA LEU A 97 -5.21 -4.31 12.55
C LEU A 97 -6.72 -4.08 12.66
N ASN A 98 -7.42 -4.23 11.53
CA ASN A 98 -8.87 -4.17 11.45
C ASN A 98 -9.47 -5.55 11.17
N ALA A 99 -9.11 -6.57 11.96
CA ALA A 99 -9.69 -7.91 11.85
C ALA A 99 -11.22 -7.93 12.01
N ASP A 100 -11.78 -6.94 12.70
CA ASP A 100 -13.21 -6.72 12.89
C ASP A 100 -13.88 -5.93 11.76
N ALA A 101 -13.14 -5.49 10.76
CA ALA A 101 -13.73 -4.79 9.63
C ALA A 101 -14.62 -5.71 8.80
N ARG A 102 -15.71 -5.14 8.32
CA ARG A 102 -16.65 -5.82 7.42
C ARG A 102 -16.46 -5.33 5.99
N ILE A 103 -16.71 -6.23 5.05
CA ILE A 103 -16.80 -5.92 3.63
C ILE A 103 -18.28 -5.82 3.28
N THR A 104 -18.68 -4.75 2.59
CA THR A 104 -20.06 -4.51 2.16
C THR A 104 -20.09 -3.73 0.85
N SER A 105 -21.23 -3.71 0.17
CA SER A 105 -21.44 -2.80 -0.96
C SER A 105 -21.65 -1.36 -0.46
N TRP A 106 -21.35 -0.36 -1.29
CA TRP A 106 -21.74 1.03 -1.02
C TRP A 106 -23.25 1.18 -0.82
N GLU A 107 -24.04 0.44 -1.60
CA GLU A 107 -25.49 0.47 -1.52
C GLU A 107 -26.02 0.08 -0.14
N ASP A 108 -25.55 -1.05 0.37
CA ASP A 108 -25.98 -1.57 1.68
C ASP A 108 -25.45 -0.69 2.80
N PHE A 109 -24.19 -0.25 2.70
CA PHE A 109 -23.59 0.64 3.69
C PHE A 109 -24.34 1.96 3.85
N LEU A 110 -24.65 2.64 2.75
CA LEU A 110 -25.30 3.95 2.79
C LEU A 110 -26.79 3.88 3.19
N ARG A 111 -27.39 2.69 3.21
CA ARG A 111 -28.75 2.46 3.73
C ARG A 111 -28.82 2.25 5.23
N GLU A 112 -27.69 2.02 5.89
CA GLU A 112 -27.68 1.75 7.32
C GLU A 112 -28.09 2.99 8.12
N PRO A 113 -28.95 2.84 9.14
CA PRO A 113 -29.27 3.93 10.03
C PRO A 113 -28.05 4.24 10.91
N ARG A 114 -27.43 5.39 10.66
CA ARG A 114 -26.22 5.85 11.37
C ARG A 114 -26.29 7.33 11.69
N ASP A 115 -25.57 7.72 12.73
CA ASP A 115 -25.34 9.13 13.04
C ASP A 115 -24.45 9.74 11.94
N PRO A 116 -24.83 10.86 11.29
CA PRO A 116 -24.01 11.54 10.30
C PRO A 116 -22.57 11.85 10.76
N GLU A 117 -22.37 12.06 12.06
CA GLU A 117 -21.08 12.38 12.69
C GLU A 117 -20.32 11.14 13.19
N GLU A 118 -20.88 9.93 13.06
CA GLU A 118 -20.20 8.68 13.44
C GLU A 118 -18.93 8.51 12.60
N LEU A 119 -17.77 8.45 13.28
CA LEU A 119 -16.48 8.23 12.64
C LEU A 119 -16.23 6.75 12.37
N MET A 120 -15.75 6.44 11.18
CA MET A 120 -15.40 5.09 10.77
C MET A 120 -14.16 5.07 9.87
N PHE A 121 -13.40 3.98 9.96
CA PHE A 121 -12.37 3.71 8.99
C PHE A 121 -13.01 3.14 7.71
N LEU A 122 -12.71 3.74 6.57
CA LEU A 122 -13.21 3.35 5.26
C LEU A 122 -12.06 3.20 4.28
N LYS A 123 -12.04 2.09 3.52
CA LYS A 123 -11.12 1.90 2.39
C LYS A 123 -11.76 1.03 1.29
N PRO A 124 -11.26 1.03 0.05
CA PRO A 124 -11.70 0.05 -0.94
C PRO A 124 -11.31 -1.37 -0.52
N ASN A 125 -12.09 -2.36 -0.96
CA ASN A 125 -11.70 -3.77 -0.80
C ASN A 125 -10.48 -4.11 -1.70
N ASP A 126 -10.43 -3.56 -2.91
CA ASP A 126 -9.31 -3.75 -3.85
C ASP A 126 -8.11 -2.81 -3.57
N ASP A 127 -6.92 -3.19 -4.05
CA ASP A 127 -5.71 -2.35 -3.99
C ASP A 127 -5.58 -1.40 -5.20
N LEU A 128 -6.65 -1.16 -5.96
CA LEU A 128 -6.60 -0.28 -7.13
C LEU A 128 -6.58 1.21 -6.75
N LYS A 129 -6.63 1.51 -5.45
CA LYS A 129 -6.61 2.86 -4.86
C LYS A 129 -7.63 3.77 -5.53
N ARG A 130 -8.85 3.26 -5.73
CA ARG A 130 -9.98 4.04 -6.30
C ARG A 130 -10.24 5.29 -5.47
N PHE A 131 -10.01 5.21 -4.17
CA PHE A 131 -9.90 6.32 -3.24
C PHE A 131 -8.85 6.00 -2.17
N THR A 132 -8.36 7.05 -1.50
CA THR A 132 -7.47 6.90 -0.36
C THR A 132 -8.29 6.50 0.86
N GLY A 133 -7.94 5.36 1.49
CA GLY A 133 -8.58 4.95 2.74
C GLY A 133 -8.24 5.91 3.89
N GLY A 134 -9.14 6.03 4.85
CA GLY A 134 -8.99 6.93 5.98
C GLY A 134 -10.14 6.85 6.97
N VAL A 135 -10.10 7.70 7.99
CA VAL A 135 -11.21 7.86 8.95
C VAL A 135 -12.08 9.02 8.48
N LEU A 136 -13.37 8.77 8.35
CA LEU A 136 -14.37 9.70 7.83
C LEU A 136 -15.63 9.62 8.67
N SER A 137 -16.39 10.71 8.77
CA SER A 137 -17.76 10.65 9.27
C SER A 137 -18.68 9.94 8.26
N PHE A 138 -19.84 9.47 8.72
CA PHE A 138 -20.83 8.86 7.82
C PHE A 138 -21.29 9.85 6.71
N ALA A 139 -21.46 11.13 7.04
CA ALA A 139 -21.78 12.18 6.07
C ALA A 139 -20.66 12.39 5.03
N GLU A 140 -19.40 12.34 5.47
CA GLU A 140 -18.24 12.41 4.57
C GLU A 140 -18.15 11.19 3.65
N CYS A 141 -18.51 10.00 4.14
CA CYS A 141 -18.58 8.79 3.33
C CYS A 141 -19.60 8.91 2.19
N PHE A 142 -20.78 9.47 2.47
CA PHE A 142 -21.80 9.75 1.46
C PHE A 142 -21.27 10.73 0.40
N THR A 143 -20.62 11.80 0.84
CA THR A 143 -20.02 12.81 -0.04
C THR A 143 -18.93 12.20 -0.93
N LEU A 144 -18.06 11.37 -0.36
CA LEU A 144 -17.01 10.66 -1.07
C LEU A 144 -17.61 9.74 -2.16
N TYR A 145 -18.63 8.94 -1.81
CA TYR A 145 -19.30 8.07 -2.79
C TYR A 145 -19.80 8.87 -4.00
N GLN A 146 -20.49 9.98 -3.76
CA GLN A 146 -21.03 10.84 -4.82
C GLN A 146 -19.93 11.42 -5.71
N GLN A 147 -18.79 11.82 -5.13
CA GLN A 147 -17.64 12.30 -5.91
C GLN A 147 -17.03 11.19 -6.77
N LEU A 148 -16.85 9.99 -6.21
CA LEU A 148 -16.16 8.89 -6.89
C LEU A 148 -16.90 8.38 -8.12
N ARG A 149 -18.24 8.46 -8.13
CA ARG A 149 -19.08 8.09 -9.29
C ARG A 149 -18.80 8.90 -10.55
N HIS A 150 -18.16 10.05 -10.42
CA HIS A 150 -17.85 10.96 -11.53
C HIS A 150 -16.36 11.00 -11.90
N THR A 151 -15.57 10.04 -11.40
CA THR A 151 -14.13 9.96 -11.67
C THR A 151 -13.81 9.06 -12.87
N ALA A 152 -12.57 9.14 -13.37
CA ALA A 152 -12.08 8.27 -14.43
C ALA A 152 -12.08 6.77 -14.06
N ARG A 153 -12.14 6.45 -12.76
CA ARG A 153 -12.30 5.10 -12.21
C ARG A 153 -13.56 5.04 -11.37
N ALA A 154 -14.68 5.35 -12.00
CA ALA A 154 -15.97 5.39 -11.36
C ALA A 154 -16.26 4.09 -10.61
N ILE A 155 -16.80 4.25 -9.41
CA ILE A 155 -17.41 3.16 -8.65
C ILE A 155 -18.92 3.16 -8.87
N ASP A 156 -19.54 2.01 -8.68
CA ASP A 156 -20.99 1.85 -8.67
C ASP A 156 -21.49 1.47 -7.27
N SER A 157 -22.80 1.30 -7.12
CA SER A 157 -23.42 0.95 -5.84
C SER A 157 -23.02 -0.44 -5.35
N SER A 158 -22.66 -1.34 -6.27
CA SER A 158 -22.23 -2.71 -5.97
C SER A 158 -20.74 -2.81 -5.59
N SER A 159 -19.97 -1.76 -5.82
CA SER A 159 -18.54 -1.73 -5.51
C SER A 159 -18.32 -1.91 -4.00
N GLU A 160 -17.39 -2.80 -3.65
CA GLU A 160 -17.15 -3.18 -2.26
C GLU A 160 -16.27 -2.16 -1.52
N VAL A 161 -16.66 -1.88 -0.28
CA VAL A 161 -15.89 -1.13 0.70
C VAL A 161 -15.64 -1.95 1.94
N VAL A 162 -14.55 -1.61 2.61
CA VAL A 162 -14.16 -2.15 3.91
C VAL A 162 -14.46 -1.06 4.94
N ILE A 163 -15.23 -1.42 5.96
CA ILE A 163 -15.61 -0.52 7.05
C ILE A 163 -15.16 -1.15 8.36
N GLY A 164 -14.41 -0.38 9.14
CA GLY A 164 -13.92 -0.82 10.44
C GLY A 164 -13.97 0.30 11.47
N GLN A 165 -13.72 -0.06 12.72
CA GLN A 165 -13.55 0.91 13.79
C GLN A 165 -12.26 1.73 13.55
N PRO A 166 -12.29 3.06 13.76
CA PRO A 166 -11.07 3.87 13.77
C PRO A 166 -10.09 3.34 14.82
N ARG A 167 -8.80 3.25 14.46
CA ARG A 167 -7.74 2.83 15.36
C ARG A 167 -6.61 3.84 15.33
N GLU A 168 -6.11 4.18 16.50
CA GLU A 168 -4.86 4.93 16.63
C GLU A 168 -3.68 3.98 16.41
N ILE A 169 -2.72 4.42 15.60
CA ILE A 169 -1.48 3.68 15.32
C ILE A 169 -0.28 4.59 15.56
N ASP A 170 0.79 4.05 16.15
CA ASP A 170 2.01 4.82 16.41
C ASP A 170 2.81 5.12 15.14
N GLY A 171 2.63 4.30 14.11
CA GLY A 171 3.27 4.51 12.83
C GLY A 171 2.94 3.45 11.80
N GLU A 172 3.30 3.77 10.56
CA GLU A 172 3.03 2.93 9.41
C GLU A 172 4.35 2.51 8.74
N TRP A 173 4.49 1.20 8.54
CA TRP A 173 5.68 0.57 7.99
C TRP A 173 5.35 -0.15 6.69
N ARG A 174 6.28 -0.08 5.74
CA ARG A 174 6.30 -0.95 4.56
C ARG A 174 7.51 -1.85 4.66
N LEU A 175 7.27 -3.15 4.65
CA LEU A 175 8.34 -4.15 4.69
C LEU A 175 8.46 -4.82 3.33
N PHE A 176 9.69 -5.19 2.98
CA PHE A 176 9.99 -6.05 1.86
C PHE A 176 10.32 -7.43 2.41
N ILE A 177 9.58 -8.43 1.96
CA ILE A 177 9.71 -9.82 2.40
C ILE A 177 10.19 -10.66 1.23
N VAL A 178 11.25 -11.42 1.40
CA VAL A 178 11.81 -12.35 0.41
C VAL A 178 12.03 -13.69 1.11
N ASP A 179 11.51 -14.77 0.53
CA ASP A 179 11.60 -16.13 1.08
C ASP A 179 11.15 -16.24 2.55
N GLY A 180 10.14 -15.46 2.93
CA GLY A 180 9.57 -15.43 4.27
C GLY A 180 10.33 -14.53 5.27
N GLU A 181 11.43 -13.91 4.86
CA GLU A 181 12.25 -13.05 5.71
C GLU A 181 12.09 -11.56 5.36
N VAL A 182 12.05 -10.70 6.37
CA VAL A 182 12.06 -9.24 6.18
C VAL A 182 13.46 -8.80 5.79
N VAL A 183 13.65 -8.41 4.53
CA VAL A 183 14.97 -7.98 4.00
C VAL A 183 15.18 -6.46 4.07
N SER A 184 14.09 -5.69 4.11
CA SER A 184 14.15 -4.24 4.23
C SER A 184 12.82 -3.68 4.73
N GLY A 185 12.84 -2.44 5.21
CA GLY A 185 11.64 -1.76 5.65
C GLY A 185 11.82 -0.25 5.64
N SER A 186 10.71 0.46 5.53
CA SER A 186 10.66 1.91 5.66
C SER A 186 9.43 2.32 6.47
N MET A 187 9.64 3.19 7.45
CA MET A 187 8.55 3.90 8.13
C MET A 187 8.25 5.16 7.34
N TYR A 188 7.01 5.34 6.91
CA TYR A 188 6.63 6.53 6.13
C TYR A 188 5.68 7.47 6.87
N ARG A 189 5.19 7.08 8.06
CA ARG A 189 4.49 7.92 9.03
C ARG A 189 5.03 7.69 10.45
N PRO A 190 6.02 8.47 10.90
CA PRO A 190 6.50 8.45 12.28
C PRO A 190 5.55 9.25 13.19
N ARG A 191 5.04 8.61 14.27
CA ARG A 191 4.02 9.13 15.19
C ARG A 191 2.67 9.32 14.52
N GLY A 192 1.66 8.64 15.09
CA GLY A 192 0.27 8.66 14.66
C GLY A 192 -0.32 10.06 14.56
N ASP A 193 -0.10 10.72 13.43
CA ASP A 193 -1.16 11.48 12.83
C ASP A 193 -2.28 10.45 12.63
N ALA A 194 -3.34 10.55 13.45
CA ALA A 194 -4.62 9.93 13.13
C ALA A 194 -4.90 10.17 11.64
N CYS A 195 -5.70 9.34 10.98
CA CYS A 195 -6.06 9.53 9.56
C CYS A 195 -6.74 10.90 9.23
N CYS A 196 -6.74 11.85 10.17
CA CYS A 196 -7.00 13.26 10.07
C CYS A 196 -5.82 14.02 9.42
N HIS A 197 -6.08 14.72 8.31
CA HIS A 197 -5.11 15.59 7.64
C HIS A 197 -4.52 16.66 8.59
N SER A 198 -3.24 16.60 8.92
CA SER A 198 -2.44 17.81 9.16
C SER A 198 -0.95 17.60 8.86
N ARG A 199 -0.28 18.68 8.42
CA ARG A 199 0.99 18.67 7.71
C ARG A 199 2.19 18.74 8.68
N SER A 200 3.15 17.83 8.57
CA SER A 200 4.58 18.11 8.81
C SER A 200 5.44 16.91 8.41
N ARG A 201 6.33 17.07 7.42
CA ARG A 201 7.30 16.04 7.01
C ARG A 201 8.64 16.28 7.72
N SER A 202 9.19 15.27 8.38
CA SER A 202 10.63 15.15 8.59
C SER A 202 11.13 13.72 8.40
N LEU A 203 12.26 13.62 7.72
CA LEU A 203 12.89 12.41 7.20
C LEU A 203 13.40 11.48 8.31
N CYS A 204 13.17 10.17 8.17
CA CYS A 204 13.86 9.15 8.97
C CYS A 204 14.79 8.32 8.05
N ARG A 205 16.09 8.27 8.36
CA ARG A 205 17.10 7.45 7.67
C ARG A 205 17.05 6.02 8.21
N VAL A 206 17.09 5.05 7.30
CA VAL A 206 17.15 3.61 7.61
C VAL A 206 18.56 3.24 8.08
N HIS A 207 18.68 2.67 9.28
CA HIS A 207 19.78 1.78 9.63
C HIS A 207 19.27 0.35 9.61
N ARG A 208 20.11 -0.52 9.03
CA ARG A 208 20.00 -1.97 8.92
C ARG A 208 19.33 -2.56 10.18
N LEU A 209 18.08 -2.99 10.06
CA LEU A 209 17.46 -3.82 11.10
C LEU A 209 18.03 -5.23 10.92
N SER A 210 18.98 -5.63 11.77
CA SER A 210 19.34 -7.05 11.87
C SER A 210 18.22 -7.77 12.62
N VAL A 211 17.89 -8.97 12.17
CA VAL A 211 16.79 -9.81 12.67
C VAL A 211 17.19 -10.53 13.97
N ASP A 212 17.91 -9.85 14.87
CA ASP A 212 18.26 -10.40 16.19
C ASP A 212 17.37 -9.88 17.33
N ALA A 213 16.41 -8.99 17.02
CA ALA A 213 15.54 -8.38 18.02
C ALA A 213 14.06 -8.76 17.84
N CYS A 214 13.74 -10.06 17.79
CA CYS A 214 12.39 -10.53 18.07
C CYS A 214 12.34 -11.92 18.74
N THR A 215 13.38 -12.27 19.49
CA THR A 215 13.39 -13.41 20.42
C THR A 215 13.86 -12.94 21.79
N CYS A 216 12.96 -12.34 22.58
CA CYS A 216 13.18 -12.19 24.02
C CYS A 216 12.46 -13.32 24.76
N PHE A 217 13.17 -14.43 24.91
CA PHE A 217 12.93 -15.40 25.96
C PHE A 217 13.38 -14.76 27.28
N CYS A 218 12.44 -14.46 28.17
CA CYS A 218 12.76 -14.07 29.55
C CYS A 218 13.21 -15.30 30.34
N ALA A 219 14.51 -15.41 30.61
CA ALA A 219 15.02 -16.20 31.72
C ALA A 219 16.07 -15.37 32.48
N GLY A 220 15.73 -14.97 33.70
CA GLY A 220 16.70 -14.48 34.69
C GLY A 220 16.62 -12.98 34.98
N CYS A 221 16.05 -12.66 36.14
CA CYS A 221 15.97 -11.35 36.78
C CYS A 221 17.29 -10.55 36.82
N GLY A 222 17.18 -9.21 36.74
CA GLY A 222 18.26 -8.28 37.07
C GLY A 222 17.90 -6.80 36.90
N ALA A 223 16.92 -6.32 37.68
CA ALA A 223 16.62 -4.93 38.04
C ALA A 223 17.07 -3.77 37.11
N GLY A 224 16.09 -3.13 36.44
CA GLY A 224 16.22 -1.78 35.88
C GLY A 224 15.01 -1.39 35.04
N ARG A 225 14.08 -0.62 35.61
CA ARG A 225 12.81 -0.23 34.98
C ARG A 225 13.03 0.73 33.80
N THR A 226 12.63 0.31 32.60
CA THR A 226 11.94 1.18 31.63
C THR A 226 10.91 0.34 30.90
N ASN A 227 9.62 0.67 31.11
CA ASN A 227 8.50 0.10 30.40
C ASN A 227 8.64 0.35 28.90
N VAL A 228 8.75 -0.72 28.12
CA VAL A 228 8.49 -0.72 26.68
C VAL A 228 7.35 -1.70 26.44
N GLU A 229 6.14 -1.29 26.84
CA GLU A 229 4.91 -1.90 26.36
C GLU A 229 4.42 -1.04 25.18
N GLY A 230 4.16 -1.65 24.03
CA GLY A 230 3.27 -1.01 23.04
C GLY A 230 3.59 -1.18 21.56
N CYS A 231 4.77 -1.64 21.13
CA CYS A 231 5.03 -1.74 19.68
C CYS A 231 4.48 -3.06 19.10
N ARG A 232 3.18 -3.09 18.75
CA ARG A 232 2.62 -4.11 17.85
C ARG A 232 2.75 -3.63 16.41
N MET A 233 3.72 -4.21 15.71
CA MET A 233 3.98 -3.93 14.29
C MET A 233 3.07 -4.84 13.45
N GLN A 234 2.17 -4.25 12.65
CA GLN A 234 1.32 -4.99 11.71
C GLN A 234 1.43 -4.38 10.31
N LEU A 235 1.48 -5.25 9.32
CA LEU A 235 1.54 -4.93 7.90
C LEU A 235 0.16 -4.46 7.43
N LEU A 236 0.09 -3.25 6.86
CA LEU A 236 -1.09 -2.69 6.20
C LEU A 236 -1.04 -2.88 4.68
#